data_AF-A0A4U7DK87-F1
#
_entry.id   AF-A0A4U7DK87-F1
#
_cell.length_a   1.000
_cell.length_b   1.000
_cell.length_c   1.000
_cell.angle_alpha   90.00
_cell.angle_beta   90.00
_cell.angle_gamma   90.00
#
_symmetry.space_group_name_H-M   'P 1'
#
loop_
_entity.id
_entity.type
_entity.pdbx_description
1 polymer ?
#
loop_
_entity_poly.entity_id
_entity_poly.type
_entity_poly.pdbx_seq_one_letter_code
_entity_poly.pdbx_strand_id
1 'polypeptide(L)'
;MVDETVPHEQSEAVAEAQQAYAFLDMGIVTSAPDQTEDGAHHVTVSETRVPSDAPVPVIPPTHGDYYVPPEGTPVLLAYTDENEAVVIGSPLPPTNSEDVTAGERIVSHPLSSAAVKFSDDGTVQVVGDDGTDVQIQPDGTVVIDGGTNGAVTDVTISETNSNGGATSLNVIRNPDVKL
;
A
#
# COMPACT_ATOMS: atom_id res chain seq x y z
N MET A 1 28.30 21.36 -48.71
CA MET A 1 26.99 21.90 -48.34
C MET A 1 26.73 21.37 -46.95
N VAL A 2 26.77 22.24 -45.96
CA VAL A 2 26.38 21.89 -44.59
C VAL A 2 24.87 22.02 -44.59
N ASP A 3 24.19 20.91 -44.40
CA ASP A 3 22.73 20.87 -44.30
C ASP A 3 22.35 21.52 -42.96
N GLU A 4 22.05 22.82 -42.99
CA GLU A 4 21.53 23.56 -41.83
C GLU A 4 20.12 23.06 -41.56
N THR A 5 20.02 21.97 -40.80
CA THR A 5 18.73 21.53 -40.26
C THR A 5 18.17 22.65 -39.39
N VAL A 6 16.99 23.14 -39.78
CA VAL A 6 16.40 24.31 -39.16
C VAL A 6 15.93 23.89 -37.75
N PRO A 7 16.26 24.63 -36.67
CA PRO A 7 15.96 24.22 -35.30
C PRO A 7 14.48 23.89 -35.03
N HIS A 8 13.55 24.45 -35.81
CA HIS A 8 12.13 24.16 -35.68
C HIS A 8 11.74 22.77 -36.21
N GLU A 9 12.37 22.27 -37.28
CA GLU A 9 12.11 20.95 -37.84
C GLU A 9 12.62 19.83 -36.91
N GLN A 10 13.75 20.07 -36.23
CA GLN A 10 14.19 19.16 -35.16
C GLN A 10 13.23 19.17 -33.96
N SER A 11 12.64 20.31 -33.62
CA SER A 11 11.69 20.39 -32.52
C SER A 11 10.35 19.71 -32.81
N GLU A 12 9.85 19.79 -34.05
CA GLU A 12 8.63 19.09 -34.48
C GLU A 12 8.86 17.58 -34.57
N ALA A 13 9.99 17.13 -35.14
CA ALA A 13 10.31 15.71 -35.21
C ALA A 13 10.49 15.07 -33.81
N VAL A 14 11.08 15.81 -32.86
CA VAL A 14 11.20 15.35 -31.47
C VAL A 14 9.84 15.36 -30.76
N ALA A 15 8.98 16.34 -31.01
CA ALA A 15 7.64 16.39 -30.43
C ALA A 15 6.70 15.29 -30.98
N GLU A 16 6.76 14.99 -32.27
CA GLU A 16 6.02 13.87 -32.88
C GLU A 16 6.55 12.52 -32.40
N ALA A 17 7.87 12.35 -32.29
CA ALA A 17 8.45 11.16 -31.68
C ALA A 17 8.00 11.00 -30.22
N GLN A 18 8.04 12.05 -29.41
CA GLN A 18 7.59 12.02 -28.01
C GLN A 18 6.09 11.74 -27.87
N GLN A 19 5.24 12.23 -28.79
CA GLN A 19 3.81 11.88 -28.81
C GLN A 19 3.57 10.41 -29.17
N ALA A 20 4.48 9.78 -29.92
CA ALA A 20 4.38 8.35 -30.26
C ALA A 20 4.71 7.41 -29.08
N TYR A 21 5.33 7.91 -27.99
CA TYR A 21 5.69 7.14 -26.80
C TYR A 21 4.83 7.43 -25.57
N ALA A 22 3.86 8.36 -25.67
CA ALA A 22 2.90 8.67 -24.61
C ALA A 22 1.77 7.61 -24.51
N PHE A 23 2.10 6.33 -24.60
CA PHE A 23 1.14 5.24 -24.48
C PHE A 23 1.37 4.47 -23.18
N LEU A 24 0.28 4.26 -22.46
CA LEU A 24 0.23 3.26 -21.40
C LEU A 24 0.09 1.89 -22.07
N ASP A 25 0.84 0.92 -21.59
CA ASP A 25 0.68 -0.48 -21.97
C ASP A 25 0.57 -1.35 -20.71
N MET A 26 0.32 -2.64 -20.92
CA MET A 26 0.18 -3.63 -19.87
C MET A 26 1.19 -4.76 -20.06
N GLY A 27 1.84 -5.13 -18.96
CA GLY A 27 2.71 -6.30 -18.91
C GLY A 27 2.41 -7.21 -17.72
N ILE A 28 3.06 -8.37 -17.68
CA ILE A 28 2.99 -9.31 -16.55
C ILE A 28 4.35 -9.38 -15.88
N VAL A 29 4.42 -9.18 -14.57
CA VAL A 29 5.67 -9.32 -13.81
C VAL A 29 6.20 -10.74 -13.93
N THR A 30 7.43 -10.90 -14.41
CA THR A 30 8.12 -12.19 -14.53
C THR A 30 9.13 -12.43 -13.43
N SER A 31 9.65 -11.37 -12.82
CA SER A 31 10.53 -11.43 -11.65
C SER A 31 10.38 -10.18 -10.79
N ALA A 32 10.36 -10.39 -9.48
CA ALA A 32 10.32 -9.32 -8.47
C ALA A 32 11.39 -9.58 -7.38
N PRO A 33 12.67 -9.29 -7.68
CA PRO A 33 13.75 -9.53 -6.72
C PRO A 33 13.65 -8.60 -5.50
N ASP A 34 14.24 -9.02 -4.38
CA ASP A 34 14.41 -8.17 -3.20
C ASP A 34 15.16 -6.87 -3.56
N GLN A 35 14.90 -5.79 -2.81
CA GLN A 35 15.59 -4.51 -3.04
C GLN A 35 17.11 -4.66 -2.98
N THR A 36 17.78 -4.04 -3.94
CA THR A 36 19.22 -3.79 -3.89
C THR A 36 19.52 -2.56 -3.01
N GLU A 37 20.79 -2.38 -2.64
CA GLU A 37 21.25 -1.28 -1.77
C GLU A 37 20.96 0.13 -2.32
N ASP A 38 20.64 0.25 -3.61
CA ASP A 38 20.34 1.51 -4.29
C ASP A 38 18.94 2.07 -3.97
N GLY A 39 18.11 1.32 -3.23
CA GLY A 39 16.83 1.79 -2.68
C GLY A 39 15.68 1.94 -3.68
N ALA A 40 15.92 1.66 -4.96
CA ALA A 40 14.88 1.61 -5.98
C ALA A 40 14.37 0.17 -6.18
N HIS A 41 13.05 0.00 -6.15
CA HIS A 41 12.41 -1.26 -6.49
C HIS A 41 12.39 -1.46 -8.00
N HIS A 42 12.72 -2.66 -8.46
CA HIS A 42 12.68 -3.04 -9.87
C HIS A 42 11.96 -4.37 -10.03
N VAL A 43 11.32 -4.56 -11.17
CA VAL A 43 10.72 -5.82 -11.61
C VAL A 43 11.14 -6.11 -13.05
N THR A 44 11.10 -7.36 -13.49
CA THR A 44 11.12 -7.67 -14.93
C THR A 44 9.68 -7.93 -15.38
N VAL A 45 9.36 -7.54 -16.61
CA VAL A 45 8.00 -7.62 -17.13
C VAL A 45 8.01 -8.30 -18.50
N SER A 46 7.11 -9.27 -18.69
CA SER A 46 6.84 -9.89 -19.99
C SER A 46 6.00 -8.92 -20.81
N GLU A 47 6.59 -8.33 -21.84
CA GLU A 47 5.94 -7.37 -22.72
C GLU A 47 6.53 -7.40 -24.14
N THR A 48 5.92 -6.67 -25.08
CA THR A 48 6.31 -6.69 -26.49
C THR A 48 7.38 -5.67 -26.88
N ARG A 49 7.57 -4.57 -26.13
CA ARG A 49 8.52 -3.51 -26.48
C ARG A 49 9.74 -3.42 -25.55
N VAL A 50 9.58 -3.74 -24.26
CA VAL A 50 10.73 -3.86 -23.35
C VAL A 50 11.32 -5.28 -23.47
N PRO A 51 12.66 -5.45 -23.57
CA PRO A 51 13.27 -6.77 -23.45
C PRO A 51 12.84 -7.45 -22.16
N SER A 52 12.35 -8.70 -22.25
CA SER A 52 11.71 -9.41 -21.12
C SER A 52 12.60 -9.63 -19.88
N ASP A 53 13.91 -9.39 -20.03
CA ASP A 53 14.95 -9.54 -19.02
C ASP A 53 15.49 -8.20 -18.47
N ALA A 54 15.06 -7.05 -19.01
CA ALA A 54 15.48 -5.75 -18.53
C ALA A 54 14.74 -5.38 -17.22
N PRO A 55 15.45 -4.90 -16.18
CA PRO A 55 14.82 -4.41 -14.96
C PRO A 55 14.07 -3.09 -15.23
N VAL A 56 12.81 -3.04 -14.82
CA VAL A 56 11.90 -1.91 -14.94
C VAL A 56 11.66 -1.33 -13.55
N PRO A 57 11.95 -0.04 -13.31
CA PRO A 57 11.73 0.60 -12.02
C PRO A 57 10.24 0.68 -11.67
N VAL A 58 9.92 0.54 -10.38
CA VAL A 58 8.56 0.70 -9.83
C VAL A 58 8.44 2.06 -9.15
N ILE A 59 7.52 2.89 -9.63
CA ILE A 59 7.25 4.21 -9.04
C ILE A 59 6.15 4.07 -8.00
N PRO A 60 6.41 4.42 -6.72
CA PRO A 60 5.36 4.42 -5.70
C PRO A 60 4.34 5.52 -6.01
N PRO A 61 3.04 5.26 -5.86
CA PRO A 61 1.99 6.24 -6.15
C PRO A 61 1.99 7.41 -5.16
N THR A 62 2.53 7.21 -3.96
CA THR A 62 2.65 8.25 -2.92
C THR A 62 3.86 7.96 -2.04
N HIS A 63 4.50 9.00 -1.51
CA HIS A 63 5.61 8.85 -0.57
C HIS A 63 5.22 8.01 0.65
N GLY A 64 6.00 6.98 0.96
CA GLY A 64 5.73 6.06 2.08
C GLY A 64 4.78 4.90 1.73
N ASP A 65 4.24 4.87 0.51
CA ASP A 65 3.36 3.81 0.01
C ASP A 65 4.13 2.98 -1.01
N TYR A 66 4.86 1.98 -0.50
CA TYR A 66 5.72 1.12 -1.32
C TYR A 66 5.02 -0.20 -1.56
N TYR A 67 4.75 -0.49 -2.83
CA TYR A 67 4.22 -1.76 -3.28
C TYR A 67 5.07 -2.24 -4.46
N VAL A 68 5.70 -3.40 -4.29
CA VAL A 68 6.36 -4.11 -5.40
C VAL A 68 5.40 -5.18 -5.88
N PRO A 69 4.89 -5.07 -7.12
CA PRO A 69 4.01 -6.09 -7.68
C PRO A 69 4.70 -7.47 -7.70
N PRO A 70 4.09 -8.53 -7.15
CA PRO A 70 4.68 -9.87 -7.16
C PRO A 70 4.62 -10.49 -8.56
N GLU A 71 5.41 -11.55 -8.76
CA GLU A 71 5.41 -12.33 -10.00
C GLU A 71 4.00 -12.81 -10.39
N GLY A 72 3.70 -12.74 -11.69
CA GLY A 72 2.38 -13.06 -12.24
C GLY A 72 1.35 -11.92 -12.17
N THR A 73 1.68 -10.80 -11.53
CA THR A 73 0.77 -9.65 -11.41
C THR A 73 0.77 -8.82 -12.70
N PRO A 74 -0.40 -8.43 -13.24
CA PRO A 74 -0.46 -7.45 -14.31
C PRO A 74 0.00 -6.08 -13.80
N VAL A 75 0.70 -5.31 -14.63
CA VAL A 75 1.16 -3.96 -14.30
C VAL A 75 0.89 -3.00 -15.45
N LEU A 76 0.67 -1.73 -15.10
CA LEU A 76 0.62 -0.62 -16.04
C LEU A 76 2.01 -0.06 -16.23
N LEU A 77 2.40 0.08 -17.49
CA LEU A 77 3.70 0.59 -17.90
C LEU A 77 3.54 1.95 -18.58
N ALA A 78 4.38 2.90 -18.20
CA ALA A 78 4.55 4.14 -18.94
C ALA A 78 5.95 4.14 -19.55
N TYR A 79 6.01 4.36 -20.86
CA TYR A 79 7.28 4.42 -21.59
C TYR A 79 7.90 5.80 -21.46
N THR A 80 9.18 5.85 -21.10
CA THR A 80 10.00 7.07 -21.12
C THR A 80 10.78 7.21 -22.43
N ASP A 81 11.03 6.09 -23.11
CA ASP A 81 11.68 5.98 -24.42
C ASP A 81 11.27 4.66 -25.12
N GLU A 82 11.80 4.39 -26.31
CA GLU A 82 11.46 3.22 -27.15
C GLU A 82 11.59 1.87 -26.43
N ASN A 83 12.59 1.74 -25.54
CA ASN A 83 12.89 0.50 -24.81
C ASN A 83 12.97 0.72 -23.29
N GLU A 84 12.52 1.87 -22.80
CA GLU A 84 12.58 2.23 -21.38
C GLU A 84 11.17 2.50 -20.86
N ALA A 85 10.83 1.88 -19.74
CA ALA A 85 9.52 1.99 -19.12
C ALA A 85 9.65 2.11 -17.60
N VAL A 86 8.57 2.55 -16.97
CA VAL A 86 8.38 2.57 -15.53
C VAL A 86 7.06 1.89 -15.18
N VAL A 87 7.01 1.13 -14.10
CA VAL A 87 5.75 0.61 -13.56
C VAL A 87 5.09 1.72 -12.75
N ILE A 88 3.87 2.09 -13.14
CA ILE A 88 3.11 3.17 -12.50
C ILE A 88 1.92 2.67 -11.66
N GLY A 89 1.68 1.36 -11.66
CA GLY A 89 0.64 0.74 -10.87
C GLY A 89 0.31 -0.68 -11.30
N SER A 90 -0.56 -1.32 -10.54
CA SER A 90 -1.20 -2.59 -10.89
C SER A 90 -2.69 -2.34 -11.06
N PRO A 91 -3.33 -2.77 -12.17
CA PRO A 91 -4.77 -2.69 -12.28
C PRO A 91 -5.39 -3.55 -11.17
N LEU A 92 -6.36 -2.97 -10.45
CA LEU A 92 -7.08 -3.68 -9.40
C LEU A 92 -7.65 -4.99 -9.95
N PRO A 93 -7.46 -6.15 -9.27
CA PRO A 93 -8.17 -7.35 -9.64
C PRO A 93 -9.68 -7.07 -9.56
N PRO A 94 -10.48 -7.51 -10.54
CA PRO A 94 -11.87 -7.11 -10.72
C PRO A 94 -12.84 -7.56 -9.61
N THR A 95 -12.34 -8.22 -8.56
CA THR A 95 -13.17 -8.92 -7.57
C THR A 95 -13.24 -8.24 -6.20
N ASN A 96 -12.36 -7.28 -5.89
CA ASN A 96 -12.27 -6.69 -4.54
C ASN A 96 -12.22 -5.15 -4.60
N SER A 97 -13.13 -4.50 -5.32
CA SER A 97 -13.29 -3.05 -5.15
C SER A 97 -13.96 -2.81 -3.79
N GLU A 98 -13.17 -2.46 -2.78
CA GLU A 98 -13.75 -1.86 -1.58
C GLU A 98 -14.44 -0.55 -1.96
N ASP A 99 -15.62 -0.32 -1.39
CA ASP A 99 -16.29 0.97 -1.54
C ASP A 99 -15.49 2.02 -0.75
N VAL A 100 -14.79 2.89 -1.48
CA VAL A 100 -14.02 3.99 -0.90
C VAL A 100 -14.83 5.28 -1.02
N THR A 101 -15.12 5.91 0.12
CA THR A 101 -15.75 7.23 0.16
C THR A 101 -14.70 8.32 -0.05
N ALA A 102 -15.10 9.45 -0.63
CA ALA A 102 -14.20 10.58 -0.80
C ALA A 102 -13.63 11.03 0.56
N GLY A 103 -12.31 11.15 0.65
CA GLY A 103 -11.60 11.47 1.90
C GLY A 103 -11.10 10.24 2.65
N GLU A 104 -11.58 9.05 2.32
CA GLU A 104 -11.03 7.81 2.85
C GLU A 104 -9.76 7.38 2.08
N ARG A 105 -8.89 6.63 2.75
CA ARG A 105 -7.76 5.95 2.13
C ARG A 105 -7.68 4.53 2.65
N ILE A 106 -7.48 3.57 1.76
CA ILE A 106 -7.32 2.16 2.12
C ILE A 106 -6.00 1.65 1.54
N VAL A 107 -5.21 1.01 2.39
CA VAL A 107 -3.99 0.29 2.03
C VAL A 107 -4.23 -1.18 2.34
N SER A 108 -4.47 -1.98 1.30
CA SER A 108 -4.80 -3.40 1.43
C SER A 108 -3.64 -4.31 1.03
N HIS A 109 -3.64 -5.51 1.59
CA HIS A 109 -2.71 -6.55 1.18
C HIS A 109 -3.22 -7.24 -0.10
N PRO A 110 -2.36 -7.51 -1.10
CA PRO A 110 -2.80 -8.03 -2.41
C PRO A 110 -3.34 -9.47 -2.38
N LEU A 111 -3.00 -10.25 -1.35
CA LEU A 111 -3.29 -11.70 -1.29
C LEU A 111 -4.16 -12.10 -0.09
N SER A 112 -4.62 -11.14 0.72
CA SER A 112 -5.41 -11.40 1.93
C SER A 112 -6.45 -10.30 2.13
N SER A 113 -7.35 -10.46 3.09
CA SER A 113 -8.31 -9.40 3.46
C SER A 113 -7.72 -8.36 4.43
N ALA A 114 -6.42 -8.47 4.75
CA ALA A 114 -5.77 -7.55 5.66
C ALA A 114 -5.66 -6.15 5.06
N ALA A 115 -6.00 -5.12 5.82
CA ALA A 115 -5.99 -3.74 5.36
C ALA A 115 -5.80 -2.72 6.47
N VAL A 116 -5.33 -1.53 6.10
CA VAL A 116 -5.35 -0.31 6.91
C VAL A 116 -6.24 0.70 6.23
N LYS A 117 -7.29 1.15 6.92
CA LYS A 117 -8.25 2.14 6.45
C LYS A 117 -8.13 3.42 7.27
N PHE A 118 -8.06 4.56 6.57
CA PHE A 118 -8.19 5.90 7.11
C PHE A 118 -9.57 6.41 6.71
N SER A 119 -10.44 6.64 7.69
CA SER A 119 -11.81 7.13 7.47
C SER A 119 -11.84 8.65 7.39
N ASP A 120 -12.89 9.21 6.79
CA ASP A 120 -13.06 10.65 6.60
C ASP A 120 -13.26 11.43 7.92
N ASP A 121 -13.75 10.76 8.96
CA ASP A 121 -13.90 11.30 10.31
C ASP A 121 -12.61 11.31 11.15
N GLY A 122 -11.51 10.77 10.62
CA GLY A 122 -10.21 10.65 11.29
C GLY A 122 -9.96 9.31 12.00
N THR A 123 -10.90 8.37 11.92
CA THR A 123 -10.70 7.01 12.46
C THR A 123 -9.67 6.25 11.64
N VAL A 124 -8.70 5.60 12.31
CA VAL A 124 -7.75 4.66 11.68
C VAL A 124 -8.16 3.25 12.06
N GLN A 125 -8.40 2.39 11.07
CA GLN A 125 -8.80 1.01 11.26
C GLN A 125 -7.74 0.06 10.67
N VAL A 126 -7.40 -0.99 11.42
CA VAL A 126 -6.52 -2.08 10.97
C VAL A 126 -7.31 -3.38 11.06
N VAL A 127 -7.51 -4.02 9.91
CA VAL A 127 -8.21 -5.30 9.79
C VAL A 127 -7.18 -6.39 9.49
N GLY A 128 -7.18 -7.44 10.31
CA GLY A 128 -6.42 -8.66 10.09
C GLY A 128 -7.13 -9.61 9.12
N ASP A 129 -6.37 -10.51 8.49
CA ASP A 129 -6.93 -11.52 7.58
C ASP A 129 -7.91 -12.49 8.29
N ASP A 130 -7.72 -12.69 9.59
CA ASP A 130 -8.60 -13.47 10.47
C ASP A 130 -9.85 -12.71 10.94
N GLY A 131 -10.01 -11.45 10.51
CA GLY A 131 -11.12 -10.58 10.86
C GLY A 131 -10.91 -9.79 12.16
N THR A 132 -9.74 -9.87 12.81
CA THR A 132 -9.41 -8.97 13.92
C THR A 132 -9.50 -7.52 13.47
N ASP A 133 -10.15 -6.67 14.27
CA ASP A 133 -10.38 -5.26 13.93
C ASP A 133 -9.86 -4.36 15.06
N VAL A 134 -8.93 -3.47 14.73
CA VAL A 134 -8.38 -2.46 15.65
C VAL A 134 -8.66 -1.08 15.11
N GLN A 135 -9.39 -0.27 15.87
CA GLN A 135 -9.73 1.11 15.50
C GLN A 135 -9.10 2.09 16.49
N ILE A 136 -8.53 3.17 15.96
CA ILE A 136 -8.09 4.35 16.69
C ILE A 136 -9.05 5.47 16.33
N GLN A 137 -9.85 5.89 17.30
CA GLN A 137 -10.83 6.95 17.16
C GLN A 137 -10.16 8.34 17.15
N PRO A 138 -10.82 9.37 16.61
CA PRO A 138 -10.27 10.74 16.57
C PRO A 138 -9.94 11.33 17.95
N ASP A 139 -10.58 10.85 19.01
CA ASP A 139 -10.33 11.26 20.40
C ASP A 139 -9.15 10.49 21.06
N GLY A 140 -8.50 9.58 20.33
CA GLY A 140 -7.41 8.73 20.78
C GLY A 140 -7.85 7.42 21.43
N THR A 141 -9.15 7.12 21.49
CA THR A 141 -9.66 5.85 22.00
C THR A 141 -9.26 4.70 21.07
N VAL A 142 -8.75 3.61 21.64
CA VAL A 142 -8.46 2.37 20.90
C VAL A 142 -9.57 1.36 21.16
N VAL A 143 -10.21 0.88 20.09
CA VAL A 143 -11.26 -0.14 20.11
C VAL A 143 -10.72 -1.39 19.43
N ILE A 144 -10.82 -2.55 20.09
CA ILE A 144 -10.44 -3.85 19.53
C ILE A 144 -11.70 -4.71 19.43
N ASP A 145 -11.95 -5.31 18.27
CA ASP A 145 -13.05 -6.21 17.94
C ASP A 145 -14.44 -5.71 18.39
N GLY A 146 -14.75 -4.44 18.07
CA GLY A 146 -16.09 -3.88 18.31
C GLY A 146 -16.41 -3.49 19.77
N GLY A 147 -15.41 -3.49 20.66
CA GLY A 147 -15.45 -2.64 21.86
C GLY A 147 -16.16 -3.18 23.11
N THR A 148 -16.45 -4.48 23.21
CA THR A 148 -16.85 -5.07 24.51
C THR A 148 -15.67 -5.55 25.36
N ASN A 149 -14.48 -5.59 24.77
CA ASN A 149 -13.29 -6.24 25.32
C ASN A 149 -12.28 -5.20 25.82
N GLY A 150 -12.62 -4.48 26.89
CA GLY A 150 -11.66 -3.60 27.59
C GLY A 150 -10.42 -4.38 28.06
N ALA A 151 -9.27 -3.71 28.20
CA ALA A 151 -8.01 -4.35 28.63
C ALA A 151 -8.11 -5.05 30.00
N VAL A 152 -9.08 -4.64 30.81
CA VAL A 152 -9.45 -5.22 32.10
C VAL A 152 -10.88 -5.69 32.00
N THR A 153 -11.12 -6.97 32.28
CA THR A 153 -12.45 -7.56 32.32
C THR A 153 -13.07 -7.51 33.70
N ASP A 154 -12.25 -7.45 34.76
CA ASP A 154 -12.72 -7.35 36.14
C ASP A 154 -11.66 -6.76 37.09
N VAL A 155 -12.13 -6.12 38.16
CA VAL A 155 -11.30 -5.65 39.29
C VAL A 155 -11.97 -6.04 40.59
N THR A 156 -11.28 -6.86 41.38
CA THR A 156 -11.77 -7.33 42.68
C THR A 156 -10.82 -6.94 43.81
N ILE A 157 -11.38 -6.62 44.98
CA ILE A 157 -10.58 -6.40 46.19
C ILE A 157 -10.09 -7.77 46.67
N SER A 158 -8.77 -7.93 46.77
CA SER A 158 -8.18 -9.19 47.25
C SER A 158 -8.06 -9.20 48.77
N GLU A 159 -7.81 -8.05 49.38
CA GLU A 159 -7.67 -7.92 50.84
C GLU A 159 -8.17 -6.56 51.33
N THR A 160 -8.64 -6.52 52.58
CA THR A 160 -9.06 -5.29 53.28
C THR A 160 -8.39 -5.18 54.65
N ASN A 161 -8.12 -3.95 55.09
CA ASN A 161 -7.69 -3.66 56.46
C ASN A 161 -8.84 -3.74 57.48
N SER A 162 -8.51 -3.61 58.77
CA SER A 162 -9.49 -3.64 59.87
C SER A 162 -10.55 -2.53 59.83
N ASN A 163 -10.35 -1.49 59.02
CA ASN A 163 -11.30 -0.39 58.82
C ASN A 163 -12.14 -0.57 57.55
N GLY A 164 -12.03 -1.72 56.87
CA GLY A 164 -12.76 -2.02 55.63
C GLY A 164 -12.19 -1.39 54.36
N GLY A 165 -11.03 -0.73 54.43
CA GLY A 165 -10.35 -0.19 53.25
C GLY A 165 -9.59 -1.27 52.49
N ALA A 166 -9.65 -1.27 51.16
CA ALA A 166 -8.89 -2.18 50.31
C ALA A 166 -7.37 -1.98 50.50
N THR A 167 -6.62 -3.08 50.64
CA THR A 167 -5.16 -3.09 50.74
C THR A 167 -4.49 -3.74 49.54
N SER A 168 -5.23 -4.50 48.74
CA SER A 168 -4.75 -5.09 47.49
C SER A 168 -5.91 -5.30 46.49
N LEU A 169 -5.56 -5.30 45.20
CA LEU A 169 -6.49 -5.47 44.10
C LEU A 169 -6.02 -6.65 43.23
N ASN A 170 -6.97 -7.46 42.77
CA ASN A 170 -6.77 -8.40 41.68
C ASN A 170 -7.40 -7.81 40.42
N VAL A 171 -6.60 -7.70 39.37
CA VAL A 171 -7.00 -7.13 38.08
C VAL A 171 -6.99 -8.26 37.06
N ILE A 172 -8.17 -8.66 36.59
CA ILE A 172 -8.30 -9.68 35.55
C ILE A 172 -8.19 -8.96 34.21
N ARG A 173 -7.12 -9.27 33.49
CA ARG A 173 -6.90 -8.71 32.16
C ARG A 173 -7.66 -9.50 31.12
N ASN A 174 -8.04 -8.82 30.07
CA ASN A 174 -8.51 -9.50 28.88
C ASN A 174 -7.37 -10.32 28.27
N PRO A 175 -7.50 -11.65 28.14
CA PRO A 175 -6.46 -12.48 27.55
C PRO A 175 -6.18 -12.15 26.07
N ASP A 176 -7.12 -11.50 25.39
CA ASP A 176 -7.04 -11.16 23.97
C ASP A 176 -6.22 -9.87 23.72
N VAL A 177 -6.05 -9.04 24.74
CA VAL A 177 -5.20 -7.83 24.67
C VAL A 177 -3.78 -8.18 25.15
N LYS A 178 -2.84 -8.29 24.20
CA LYS A 178 -1.40 -8.50 24.50
C LYS A 178 -0.71 -7.14 24.66
N LEU A 179 -0.03 -6.94 25.79
CA LEU A 179 0.76 -5.74 26.13
C LEU A 179 2.23 -6.12 26.30
#